data_AF-S9PQV5-F1
#
_entry.id   AF-S9PQV5-F1
#
_cell.length_a   1.000
_cell.length_b   1.000
_cell.length_c   1.000
_cell.angle_alpha   90.00
_cell.angle_beta   90.00
_cell.angle_gamma   90.00
#
_symmetry.space_group_name_H-M   'P 1'
#
loop_
_entity.id
_entity.type
_entity.pdbx_description
1 polymer ?
#
loop_
_entity_poly.entity_id
_entity_poly.type
_entity_poly.pdbx_seq_one_letter_code
_entity_poly.pdbx_strand_id
1 'polypeptide(L)'
;MIEQYPRIRQYDDHGQLDLREGLILCFFMRRPHNEISQAVMRALDIYLDAVGPEKLGWSLEPESDDDPDEEGVETVMRPLDSGQWARVREKLRDPISCLLQLEEHKSQVGGFHVEYYGRQRTTLERPARSQTVSALSFWLPTEYLEEKGPSRVRDMAVAMARELPINSGYVSLAFNYLFRFRDVVHAVHEHCFRYPGLDVHDLSDASMELGTRVRGAYWLNFYGQPLLGQLGGAEGLRQRLDSPQVSVEELGEGKVLVALGTEPTTGEVEQKGELHPYRALARVLEPFLHQEKPDWFSFSLEQLRHWERRFTT
;
A
#
# COMPACT_ATOMS: atom_id res chain seq x y z
N MET A 1 0.38 18.27 23.00
CA MET A 1 -0.41 17.38 22.15
C MET A 1 -0.17 15.97 22.67
N ILE A 2 -1.22 15.17 22.83
CA ILE A 2 -1.07 13.75 23.19
C ILE A 2 -0.83 13.04 21.86
N GLU A 3 0.33 12.38 21.72
CA GLU A 3 0.63 11.58 20.53
C GLU A 3 -0.30 10.36 20.51
N GLN A 4 -1.07 10.20 19.43
CA GLN A 4 -2.06 9.11 19.33
C GLN A 4 -1.43 7.84 18.74
N TYR A 5 -0.36 7.98 17.95
CA TYR A 5 0.35 6.88 17.31
C TYR A 5 1.81 6.81 17.78
N PRO A 6 2.42 5.61 17.82
CA PRO A 6 3.80 5.45 18.26
C PRO A 6 4.76 6.16 17.31
N ARG A 7 5.72 6.93 17.85
CA ARG A 7 6.82 7.51 17.07
C ARG A 7 7.93 6.48 16.92
N ILE A 8 7.93 5.79 15.79
CA ILE A 8 8.94 4.78 15.44
C ILE A 8 9.84 5.41 14.40
N ARG A 9 11.05 5.82 14.79
CA ARG A 9 12.00 6.49 13.91
C ARG A 9 13.38 5.86 14.05
N GLN A 10 13.92 5.32 12.96
CA GLN A 10 15.29 4.82 12.89
C GLN A 10 16.12 5.78 12.04
N TYR A 11 17.31 6.11 12.53
CA TYR A 11 18.26 6.95 11.81
C TYR A 11 19.52 6.14 11.49
N ASP A 12 20.15 6.45 10.36
CA ASP A 12 21.46 5.91 9.99
C ASP A 12 22.61 6.59 10.75
N ASP A 13 23.83 6.09 10.52
CA ASP A 13 25.06 6.65 11.10
C ASP A 13 25.35 8.11 10.67
N HIS A 14 24.69 8.59 9.61
CA HIS A 14 24.78 9.96 9.10
C HIS A 14 23.65 10.87 9.61
N GLY A 15 22.73 10.35 10.43
CA GLY A 15 21.58 11.07 10.96
C GLY A 15 20.43 11.23 9.96
N GLN A 16 20.44 10.51 8.85
CA GLN A 16 19.34 10.43 7.89
C GLN A 16 18.28 9.46 8.39
N LEU A 17 17.01 9.79 8.16
CA LEU A 17 15.88 8.95 8.60
C LEU A 17 15.70 7.78 7.62
N ASP A 18 15.81 6.55 8.11
CA ASP A 18 15.76 5.31 7.31
C ASP A 18 14.45 4.53 7.45
N LEU A 19 13.73 4.77 8.55
CA LEU A 19 12.44 4.16 8.84
C LEU A 19 11.59 5.15 9.62
N ARG A 20 10.31 5.21 9.27
CA ARG A 20 9.30 5.89 10.09
C ARG A 20 7.99 5.14 10.18
N GLU A 21 7.18 5.44 11.19
CA GLU A 21 5.76 5.18 11.09
C GLU A 21 5.08 6.12 10.08
N GLY A 22 4.03 5.62 9.46
CA GLY A 22 3.17 6.39 8.57
C GLY A 22 1.90 5.63 8.26
N LEU A 23 1.24 6.03 7.17
CA LEU A 23 0.22 5.26 6.50
C LEU A 23 0.71 4.84 5.13
N ILE A 24 0.15 3.74 4.65
CA ILE A 24 0.19 3.33 3.26
C ILE A 24 -1.22 3.13 2.73
N LEU A 25 -1.47 3.63 1.53
CA LEU A 25 -2.65 3.33 0.72
C LEU A 25 -2.16 2.50 -0.47
N CYS A 26 -2.62 1.27 -0.63
CA CYS A 26 -2.24 0.37 -1.73
C CYS A 26 -3.45 0.00 -2.57
N PHE A 27 -3.28 -0.05 -3.89
CA PHE A 27 -4.27 -0.50 -4.85
C PHE A 27 -3.65 -1.46 -5.86
N PHE A 28 -4.29 -2.62 -6.08
CA PHE A 28 -3.82 -3.67 -6.98
C PHE A 28 -4.84 -3.91 -8.08
N MET A 29 -4.37 -3.90 -9.32
CA MET A 29 -5.17 -3.96 -10.53
C MET A 29 -4.56 -4.96 -11.51
N ARG A 30 -5.27 -6.04 -11.77
CA ARG A 30 -4.98 -7.02 -12.82
C ARG A 30 -5.47 -6.49 -14.16
N ARG A 31 -4.89 -5.36 -14.57
CA ARG A 31 -5.14 -4.66 -15.82
C ARG A 31 -3.82 -4.10 -16.35
N PRO A 32 -3.60 -4.12 -17.67
CA PRO A 32 -2.39 -3.56 -18.25
C PRO A 32 -2.37 -2.04 -18.10
N HIS A 33 -1.16 -1.48 -18.00
CA HIS A 33 -0.93 -0.05 -17.80
C HIS A 33 -1.74 0.81 -18.78
N ASN A 34 -1.71 0.48 -20.07
CA ASN A 34 -2.38 1.24 -21.11
C ASN A 34 -3.92 1.30 -20.99
N GLU A 35 -4.55 0.39 -20.26
CA GLU A 35 -5.98 0.44 -19.96
C GLU A 35 -6.31 1.32 -18.73
N ILE A 36 -5.34 1.53 -17.84
CA ILE A 36 -5.57 2.14 -16.52
C ILE A 36 -4.79 3.42 -16.27
N SER A 37 -3.88 3.80 -17.17
CA SER A 37 -3.01 4.97 -17.08
C SER A 37 -3.76 6.24 -16.72
N GLN A 38 -4.91 6.48 -17.36
CA GLN A 38 -5.73 7.65 -17.07
C GLN A 38 -6.36 7.61 -15.67
N ALA A 39 -6.76 6.44 -15.18
CA ALA A 39 -7.27 6.28 -13.81
C ALA A 39 -6.15 6.48 -12.78
N VAL A 40 -4.94 6.00 -13.07
CA VAL A 40 -3.74 6.22 -12.24
C VAL A 40 -3.39 7.70 -12.18
N MET A 41 -3.41 8.42 -13.32
CA MET A 41 -3.21 9.87 -13.33
C MET A 41 -4.23 10.60 -12.46
N ARG A 42 -5.51 10.23 -12.51
CA ARG A 42 -6.54 10.84 -11.66
C ARG A 42 -6.37 10.50 -10.18
N ALA A 43 -5.94 9.28 -9.84
CA ALA A 43 -5.60 8.91 -8.46
C ALA A 43 -4.40 9.72 -7.94
N LEU A 44 -3.38 9.94 -8.77
CA LEU A 44 -2.27 10.83 -8.46
C LEU A 44 -2.76 12.28 -8.25
N ASP A 45 -3.63 12.79 -9.11
CA ASP A 45 -4.20 14.15 -8.96
C ASP A 45 -4.96 14.29 -7.62
N ILE A 46 -5.78 13.30 -7.26
CA ILE A 46 -6.49 13.27 -5.97
C ILE A 46 -5.51 13.35 -4.78
N TYR A 47 -4.39 12.63 -4.86
CA TYR A 47 -3.35 12.69 -3.83
C TYR A 47 -2.72 14.08 -3.75
N LEU A 48 -2.27 14.62 -4.89
CA LEU A 48 -1.58 15.91 -4.95
C LEU A 48 -2.49 17.07 -4.53
N ASP A 49 -3.77 17.04 -4.88
CA ASP A 49 -4.76 18.02 -4.44
C ASP A 49 -4.97 17.97 -2.92
N ALA A 50 -4.79 16.81 -2.30
CA ALA A 50 -4.98 16.62 -0.86
C ALA A 50 -3.75 16.98 -0.01
N VAL A 51 -2.53 16.73 -0.51
CA VAL A 51 -1.29 16.93 0.26
C VAL A 51 -0.47 18.13 -0.20
N GLY A 52 -0.68 18.62 -1.43
CA GLY A 52 0.13 19.62 -2.10
C GLY A 52 1.26 18.99 -2.92
N PRO A 53 1.44 19.34 -4.21
CA PRO A 53 2.48 18.76 -5.05
C PRO A 53 3.90 19.08 -4.57
N GLU A 54 4.07 20.14 -3.77
CA GLU A 54 5.35 20.52 -3.17
C GLU A 54 5.85 19.53 -2.11
N LYS A 55 5.01 18.60 -1.66
CA LYS A 55 5.40 17.51 -0.77
C LYS A 55 6.21 16.42 -1.45
N LEU A 56 6.19 16.36 -2.78
CA LEU A 56 7.05 15.47 -3.55
C LEU A 56 8.15 16.31 -4.18
N GLY A 57 9.39 16.04 -3.79
CA GLY A 57 10.56 16.81 -4.21
C GLY A 57 11.41 16.12 -5.27
N TRP A 58 11.28 14.80 -5.42
CA TRP A 58 12.18 13.99 -6.23
C TRP A 58 11.44 12.89 -7.00
N SER A 59 11.95 12.57 -8.19
CA SER A 59 11.55 11.41 -9.00
C SER A 59 12.73 10.46 -9.13
N LEU A 60 12.52 9.17 -8.91
CA LEU A 60 13.51 8.16 -9.29
C LEU A 60 13.32 7.83 -10.77
N GLU A 61 14.41 7.97 -11.52
CA GLU A 61 14.42 7.80 -12.98
C GLU A 61 15.49 6.77 -13.34
N PRO A 62 15.23 5.84 -14.28
CA PRO A 62 16.33 5.04 -14.82
C PRO A 62 17.33 5.96 -15.54
N GLU A 63 18.61 5.64 -15.47
CA GLU A 63 19.66 6.40 -16.16
C GLU A 63 19.64 6.16 -17.67
N SER A 64 19.13 5.00 -18.11
CA SER A 64 18.96 4.59 -19.51
C SER A 64 17.50 4.26 -19.82
N ASP A 65 17.17 4.10 -21.11
CA ASP A 65 15.85 3.66 -21.59
C ASP A 65 15.67 2.12 -21.49
N ASP A 66 16.47 1.43 -20.68
CA ASP A 66 16.39 -0.01 -20.50
C ASP A 66 15.11 -0.42 -19.77
N ASP A 67 14.70 -1.70 -19.90
CA ASP A 67 13.49 -2.19 -19.22
C ASP A 67 13.68 -2.01 -17.70
N PRO A 68 12.85 -1.22 -17.00
CA PRO A 68 13.01 -1.00 -15.57
C PRO A 68 12.81 -2.27 -14.73
N ASP A 69 12.27 -3.34 -15.31
CA ASP A 69 12.20 -4.67 -14.69
C ASP A 69 13.50 -5.50 -14.89
N GLU A 70 14.51 -4.98 -15.58
CA GLU A 70 15.82 -5.61 -15.77
C GLU A 70 16.74 -5.37 -14.55
N GLU A 71 17.39 -6.44 -14.07
CA GLU A 71 18.30 -6.36 -12.92
C GLU A 71 19.53 -5.52 -13.25
N GLY A 72 19.83 -4.52 -12.39
CA GLY A 72 21.04 -3.71 -12.50
C GLY A 72 20.89 -2.41 -13.29
N VAL A 73 19.66 -2.01 -13.65
CA VAL A 73 19.41 -0.66 -14.20
C VAL A 73 19.78 0.40 -13.17
N GLU A 74 20.77 1.23 -13.49
CA GLU A 74 21.15 2.37 -12.66
C GLU A 74 20.01 3.39 -12.62
N THR A 75 19.72 3.92 -11.44
CA THR A 75 18.66 4.91 -11.25
C THR A 75 19.22 6.18 -10.64
N VAL A 76 18.67 7.32 -11.06
CA VAL A 76 19.07 8.65 -10.63
C VAL A 76 17.88 9.42 -10.08
N MET A 77 18.10 10.06 -8.93
CA MET A 77 17.13 10.97 -8.32
C MET A 77 17.17 12.33 -9.01
N ARG A 78 16.05 12.75 -9.59
CA ARG A 78 15.89 14.06 -10.24
C ARG A 78 14.92 14.97 -9.46
N PRO A 79 15.26 16.26 -9.26
CA PRO A 79 14.33 17.20 -8.62
C PRO A 79 13.02 17.33 -9.40
N LEU A 80 11.90 17.40 -8.68
CA LEU A 80 10.55 17.42 -9.23
C LEU A 80 10.09 18.85 -9.56
N ASP A 81 10.80 19.51 -10.48
CA ASP A 81 10.38 20.80 -11.01
C ASP A 81 9.23 20.68 -12.04
N SER A 82 8.75 21.81 -12.57
CA SER A 82 7.66 21.81 -13.57
C SER A 82 7.97 20.97 -14.82
N GLY A 83 9.24 20.92 -15.24
CA GLY A 83 9.67 20.12 -16.39
C GLY A 83 9.69 18.63 -16.05
N GLN A 84 10.16 18.26 -14.87
CA GLN A 84 10.13 16.87 -14.42
C GLN A 84 8.69 16.39 -14.16
N TRP A 85 7.80 17.23 -13.65
CA TRP A 85 6.37 16.91 -13.58
C TRP A 85 5.77 16.64 -14.96
N ALA A 86 6.13 17.43 -15.98
CA ALA A 86 5.68 17.16 -17.35
C ALA A 86 6.15 15.78 -17.84
N ARG A 87 7.39 15.39 -17.53
CA ARG A 87 7.93 14.05 -17.83
C ARG A 87 7.20 12.94 -17.08
N VAL A 88 6.88 13.12 -15.80
CA VAL A 88 6.06 12.16 -15.04
C VAL A 88 4.71 11.94 -15.73
N ARG A 89 4.07 13.01 -16.22
CA ARG A 89 2.81 12.90 -16.97
C ARG A 89 2.98 12.26 -18.34
N GLU A 90 4.13 12.44 -18.99
CA GLU A 90 4.46 11.77 -20.24
C GLU A 90 4.67 10.27 -20.03
N LYS A 91 5.45 9.88 -19.01
CA LYS A 91 5.65 8.48 -18.60
C LYS A 91 4.35 7.76 -18.28
N LEU A 92 3.45 8.42 -17.56
CA LEU A 92 2.13 7.85 -17.26
C LEU A 92 1.25 7.68 -18.50
N ARG A 93 1.60 8.28 -19.64
CA ARG A 93 0.91 8.09 -20.93
C ARG A 93 1.60 7.06 -21.83
N ASP A 94 2.68 6.43 -21.36
CA ASP A 94 3.36 5.38 -22.11
C ASP A 94 2.37 4.26 -22.50
N PRO A 95 2.37 3.79 -23.76
CA PRO A 95 1.38 2.82 -24.22
C PRO A 95 1.67 1.37 -23.79
N ILE A 96 2.78 1.11 -23.09
CA ILE A 96 3.27 -0.24 -22.77
C ILE A 96 3.25 -0.46 -21.26
N SER A 97 4.07 0.26 -20.52
CA SER A 97 4.31 0.07 -19.08
C SER A 97 4.79 1.37 -18.44
N CYS A 98 4.78 1.42 -17.12
CA CYS A 98 5.29 2.59 -16.40
C CYS A 98 5.80 2.17 -15.03
N LEU A 99 7.05 2.52 -14.73
CA LEU A 99 7.55 2.57 -13.36
C LEU A 99 7.63 4.03 -12.94
N LEU A 100 7.05 4.34 -11.78
CA LEU A 100 7.07 5.69 -11.22
C LEU A 100 7.33 5.58 -9.72
N GLN A 101 8.32 6.34 -9.25
CA GLN A 101 8.62 6.51 -7.83
C GLN A 101 8.87 7.99 -7.56
N LEU A 102 8.09 8.57 -6.67
CA LEU A 102 8.15 9.97 -6.27
C LEU A 102 8.37 10.07 -4.76
N GLU A 103 9.31 10.89 -4.34
CA GLU A 103 9.75 10.99 -2.95
C GLU A 103 9.77 12.44 -2.45
N GLU A 104 9.49 12.64 -1.17
CA GLU A 104 9.61 13.95 -0.52
C GLU A 104 11.07 14.42 -0.42
N HIS A 105 12.01 13.50 -0.20
CA HIS A 105 13.41 13.80 0.03
C HIS A 105 14.32 12.97 -0.88
N LYS A 106 15.56 13.42 -1.06
CA LYS A 106 16.52 12.77 -1.97
C LYS A 106 17.13 11.50 -1.38
N SER A 107 17.39 11.52 -0.07
CA SER A 107 18.31 10.58 0.58
C SER A 107 17.82 10.14 1.95
N GLN A 108 16.56 10.38 2.28
CA GLN A 108 15.99 9.94 3.55
C GLN A 108 14.50 9.66 3.36
N VAL A 109 13.95 8.82 4.22
CA VAL A 109 12.53 8.53 4.22
C VAL A 109 11.72 9.79 4.54
N GLY A 110 10.81 10.13 3.64
CA GLY A 110 9.81 11.17 3.82
C GLY A 110 8.50 10.65 4.42
N GLY A 111 7.59 11.56 4.74
CA GLY A 111 6.19 11.24 5.05
C GLY A 111 5.33 11.03 3.82
N PHE A 112 5.72 11.62 2.68
CA PHE A 112 4.99 11.56 1.42
C PHE A 112 5.78 10.80 0.36
N HIS A 113 5.11 9.86 -0.31
CA HIS A 113 5.70 9.01 -1.33
C HIS A 113 4.61 8.51 -2.29
N VAL A 114 4.98 8.28 -3.55
CA VAL A 114 4.13 7.62 -4.54
C VAL A 114 4.94 6.57 -5.26
N GLU A 115 4.38 5.38 -5.39
CA GLU A 115 5.00 4.30 -6.15
C GLU A 115 3.98 3.64 -7.07
N TYR A 116 4.37 3.38 -8.31
CA TYR A 116 3.51 2.75 -9.30
C TYR A 116 4.28 1.78 -10.19
N TYR A 117 3.77 0.55 -10.25
CA TYR A 117 4.18 -0.49 -11.18
C TYR A 117 3.05 -0.72 -12.18
N GLY A 118 3.11 -0.08 -13.33
CA GLY A 118 2.23 -0.29 -14.47
C GLY A 118 2.75 -1.40 -15.37
N ARG A 119 2.07 -2.55 -15.37
CA ARG A 119 2.52 -3.74 -16.11
C ARG A 119 1.98 -3.75 -17.54
N GLN A 120 2.81 -4.15 -18.50
CA GLN A 120 2.36 -4.38 -19.86
C GLN A 120 1.49 -5.64 -19.97
N ARG A 121 0.61 -5.67 -20.98
CA ARG A 121 -0.33 -6.78 -21.23
C ARG A 121 0.36 -8.13 -21.32
N THR A 122 1.44 -8.21 -22.08
CA THR A 122 2.22 -9.44 -22.30
C THR A 122 2.74 -10.03 -21.00
N THR A 123 3.13 -9.19 -20.02
CA THR A 123 3.56 -9.64 -18.69
C THR A 123 2.39 -10.27 -17.92
N LEU A 124 1.20 -9.65 -17.96
CA LEU A 124 0.01 -10.13 -17.24
C LEU A 124 -0.58 -11.43 -17.83
N GLU A 125 -0.39 -11.65 -19.13
CA GLU A 125 -0.91 -12.83 -19.85
C GLU A 125 0.04 -14.03 -19.79
N ARG A 126 1.29 -13.84 -19.35
CA ARG A 126 2.27 -14.94 -19.20
C ARG A 126 1.83 -15.90 -18.08
N PRO A 127 1.67 -17.21 -18.34
CA PRO A 127 1.27 -18.18 -17.31
C PRO A 127 2.22 -18.22 -16.10
N ALA A 128 3.54 -18.11 -16.34
CA ALA A 128 4.55 -18.06 -15.29
C ALA A 128 4.48 -16.80 -14.40
N ARG A 129 3.78 -15.75 -14.86
CA ARG A 129 3.54 -14.48 -14.15
C ARG A 129 2.05 -14.30 -13.85
N SER A 130 1.32 -15.40 -13.67
CA SER A 130 -0.12 -15.38 -13.45
C SER A 130 -0.56 -14.64 -12.18
N GLN A 131 0.34 -14.28 -11.28
CA GLN A 131 0.03 -13.48 -10.10
C GLN A 131 0.50 -12.02 -10.19
N THR A 132 1.14 -11.65 -11.29
CA THR A 132 1.59 -10.26 -11.49
C THR A 132 0.38 -9.36 -11.76
N VAL A 133 0.42 -8.16 -11.19
CA VAL A 133 -0.60 -7.11 -11.29
C VAL A 133 0.06 -5.75 -11.43
N SER A 134 -0.67 -4.79 -11.97
CA SER A 134 -0.30 -3.39 -11.79
C SER A 134 -0.62 -2.95 -10.36
N ALA A 135 0.24 -2.15 -9.73
CA ALA A 135 0.09 -1.74 -8.35
C ALA A 135 0.43 -0.27 -8.16
N LEU A 136 -0.33 0.44 -7.32
CA LEU A 136 -0.14 1.86 -7.00
C LEU A 136 -0.17 2.02 -5.48
N SER A 137 0.81 2.73 -4.91
CA SER A 137 0.81 3.10 -3.50
C SER A 137 1.05 4.59 -3.27
N PHE A 138 0.54 5.04 -2.12
CA PHE A 138 0.76 6.39 -1.59
C PHE A 138 1.09 6.31 -0.11
N TRP A 139 1.99 7.14 0.38
CA TRP A 139 2.26 7.27 1.81
C TRP A 139 1.72 8.57 2.38
N LEU A 140 1.37 8.54 3.66
CA LEU A 140 1.12 9.75 4.44
C LEU A 140 1.87 9.65 5.78
N PRO A 141 2.34 10.77 6.34
CA PRO A 141 2.83 10.77 7.71
C PRO A 141 1.65 10.59 8.69
N THR A 142 1.87 9.96 9.85
CA THR A 142 0.85 9.89 10.91
C THR A 142 0.44 11.27 11.40
N GLU A 143 1.36 12.25 11.31
CA GLU A 143 1.10 13.66 11.57
C GLU A 143 0.00 14.22 10.64
N TYR A 144 -0.10 13.77 9.39
CA TYR A 144 -1.21 14.17 8.49
C TYR A 144 -2.53 13.57 8.95
N LEU A 145 -2.52 12.32 9.43
CA LEU A 145 -3.71 11.67 9.98
C LEU A 145 -4.20 12.37 11.26
N GLU A 146 -3.29 12.75 12.15
CA GLU A 146 -3.60 13.48 13.38
C GLU A 146 -4.10 14.91 13.08
N GLU A 147 -3.49 15.60 12.11
CA GLU A 147 -3.87 16.97 11.76
C GLU A 147 -5.19 17.04 10.97
N LYS A 148 -5.34 16.20 9.94
CA LYS A 148 -6.50 16.24 9.02
C LYS A 148 -7.64 15.33 9.44
N GLY A 149 -7.38 14.40 10.34
CA GLY A 149 -8.34 13.43 10.85
C GLY A 149 -8.52 12.19 9.96
N PRO A 150 -8.94 11.06 10.54
CA PRO A 150 -9.18 9.80 9.82
C PRO A 150 -10.17 9.91 8.66
N SER A 151 -11.23 10.70 8.82
CA SER A 151 -12.25 10.88 7.76
C SER A 151 -11.65 11.46 6.48
N ARG A 152 -10.69 12.40 6.57
CA ARG A 152 -10.08 13.00 5.39
C ARG A 152 -9.23 11.99 4.62
N VAL A 153 -8.48 11.14 5.32
CA VAL A 153 -7.69 10.07 4.72
C VAL A 153 -8.60 9.02 4.07
N ARG A 154 -9.68 8.63 4.77
CA ARG A 154 -10.70 7.73 4.23
C ARG A 154 -11.33 8.26 2.95
N ASP A 155 -11.76 9.51 2.95
CA ASP A 155 -12.42 10.11 1.78
C ASP A 155 -11.49 10.18 0.57
N MET A 156 -10.22 10.50 0.80
CA MET A 156 -9.18 10.47 -0.24
C MET A 156 -9.00 9.05 -0.81
N ALA A 157 -8.84 8.05 0.04
CA ALA A 157 -8.70 6.66 -0.39
C ALA A 157 -9.93 6.15 -1.15
N VAL A 158 -11.14 6.53 -0.72
CA VAL A 158 -12.39 6.21 -1.41
C VAL A 158 -12.47 6.88 -2.78
N ALA A 159 -12.06 8.14 -2.91
CA ALA A 159 -12.02 8.83 -4.18
C ALA A 159 -11.07 8.13 -5.17
N MET A 160 -9.87 7.74 -4.73
CA MET A 160 -8.94 6.96 -5.54
C MET A 160 -9.52 5.59 -5.94
N ALA A 161 -10.09 4.85 -4.99
CA ALA A 161 -10.67 3.53 -5.25
C ALA A 161 -11.85 3.57 -6.23
N ARG A 162 -12.60 4.68 -6.28
CA ARG A 162 -13.67 4.88 -7.26
C ARG A 162 -13.12 5.04 -8.67
N GLU A 163 -12.00 5.76 -8.83
CA GLU A 163 -11.35 5.94 -10.13
C GLU A 163 -10.69 4.67 -10.65
N LEU A 164 -10.07 3.90 -9.75
CA LEU A 164 -9.25 2.76 -10.11
C LEU A 164 -10.11 1.50 -10.36
N PRO A 165 -9.77 0.67 -11.37
CA PRO A 165 -10.41 -0.63 -11.61
C PRO A 165 -9.78 -1.71 -10.72
N ILE A 166 -9.87 -1.51 -9.41
CA ILE A 166 -9.21 -2.35 -8.41
C ILE A 166 -9.74 -3.79 -8.39
N ASN A 167 -8.84 -4.73 -8.15
CA ASN A 167 -9.20 -6.07 -7.68
C ASN A 167 -9.18 -6.10 -6.15
N SER A 168 -8.15 -5.50 -5.55
CA SER A 168 -8.02 -5.34 -4.12
C SER A 168 -7.24 -4.05 -3.81
N GLY A 169 -7.39 -3.56 -2.59
CA GLY A 169 -6.61 -2.44 -2.06
C GLY A 169 -6.82 -2.29 -0.57
N TYR A 170 -5.97 -1.52 0.09
CA TYR A 170 -6.09 -1.29 1.52
C TYR A 170 -5.46 0.03 1.97
N VAL A 171 -5.84 0.49 3.15
CA VAL A 171 -5.17 1.55 3.90
C VAL A 171 -4.82 1.03 5.28
N SER A 172 -3.58 1.26 5.71
CA SER A 172 -3.09 0.84 7.02
C SER A 172 -2.11 1.86 7.59
N LEU A 173 -1.94 1.83 8.91
CA LEU A 173 -0.66 2.27 9.49
C LEU A 173 0.43 1.35 8.95
N ALA A 174 1.65 1.86 8.80
CA ALA A 174 2.75 1.11 8.20
C ALA A 174 4.12 1.55 8.70
N PHE A 175 5.07 0.64 8.55
CA PHE A 175 6.50 0.91 8.60
C PHE A 175 6.94 1.40 7.22
N ASN A 176 7.20 2.70 7.08
CA ASN A 176 7.61 3.32 5.83
C ASN A 176 9.13 3.43 5.77
N TYR A 177 9.72 2.87 4.71
CA TYR A 177 11.14 2.82 4.43
C TYR A 177 11.37 2.79 2.90
N LEU A 178 12.46 3.39 2.41
CA LEU A 178 12.78 3.39 0.97
C LEU A 178 13.52 2.12 0.55
N PHE A 179 14.40 1.60 1.41
CA PHE A 179 15.25 0.45 1.10
C PHE A 179 15.31 -0.54 2.27
N ARG A 180 15.42 -1.84 1.93
CA ARG A 180 15.50 -2.95 2.90
C ARG A 180 16.94 -3.20 3.37
N PHE A 181 17.58 -2.19 3.98
CA PHE A 181 18.88 -2.39 4.61
C PHE A 181 18.76 -3.15 5.93
N ARG A 182 19.87 -3.74 6.40
CA ARG A 182 19.91 -4.59 7.60
C ARG A 182 19.29 -3.90 8.81
N ASP A 183 19.60 -2.62 9.03
CA ASP A 183 19.16 -1.88 10.21
C ASP A 183 17.67 -1.55 10.15
N VAL A 184 17.13 -1.25 8.96
CA VAL A 184 15.69 -1.10 8.72
C VAL A 184 14.95 -2.40 9.03
N VAL A 185 15.45 -3.53 8.51
CA VAL A 185 14.85 -4.84 8.74
C VAL A 185 14.85 -5.17 10.23
N HIS A 186 15.96 -4.90 10.92
CA HIS A 186 16.08 -5.11 12.36
C HIS A 186 15.06 -4.26 13.13
N ALA A 187 14.99 -2.96 12.88
CA ALA A 187 14.06 -2.04 13.53
C ALA A 187 12.59 -2.44 13.31
N VAL A 188 12.24 -2.91 12.12
CA VAL A 188 10.89 -3.44 11.84
C VAL A 188 10.61 -4.71 12.66
N HIS A 189 11.55 -5.66 12.72
CA HIS A 189 11.39 -6.90 13.50
C HIS A 189 11.21 -6.64 15.00
N GLU A 190 11.88 -5.62 15.54
CA GLU A 190 11.74 -5.21 16.94
C GLU A 190 10.34 -4.70 17.30
N HIS A 191 9.57 -4.24 16.31
CA HIS A 191 8.33 -3.50 16.56
C HIS A 191 7.07 -4.12 15.95
N CYS A 192 7.19 -4.86 14.85
CA CYS A 192 6.02 -5.36 14.11
C CYS A 192 5.13 -6.28 14.96
N PHE A 193 5.71 -7.11 15.83
CA PHE A 193 4.95 -7.98 16.73
C PHE A 193 4.34 -7.24 17.93
N ARG A 194 4.91 -6.10 18.32
CA ARG A 194 4.33 -5.23 19.35
C ARG A 194 3.15 -4.42 18.79
N TYR A 195 3.23 -4.01 17.54
CA TYR A 195 2.22 -3.20 16.84
C TYR A 195 1.69 -3.91 15.58
N PRO A 196 0.95 -5.02 15.72
CA PRO A 196 0.46 -5.83 14.60
C PRO A 196 -0.50 -5.11 13.64
N GLY A 197 -1.02 -3.93 14.02
CA GLY A 197 -1.81 -3.06 13.15
C GLY A 197 -0.98 -2.22 12.18
N LEU A 198 0.34 -2.09 12.37
CA LEU A 198 1.25 -1.49 11.40
C LEU A 198 1.64 -2.53 10.35
N ASP A 199 1.48 -2.22 9.07
CA ASP A 199 1.86 -3.11 7.98
C ASP A 199 3.36 -3.07 7.71
N VAL A 200 3.92 -4.24 7.40
CA VAL A 200 5.21 -4.37 6.74
C VAL A 200 4.89 -4.58 5.27
N HIS A 201 5.24 -3.62 4.42
CA HIS A 201 4.82 -3.60 3.02
C HIS A 201 6.00 -3.63 2.08
N ASP A 202 5.82 -4.24 0.92
CA ASP A 202 6.75 -4.15 -0.21
C ASP A 202 5.91 -4.20 -1.48
N LEU A 203 5.73 -3.05 -2.14
CA LEU A 203 4.84 -2.96 -3.29
C LEU A 203 5.41 -3.73 -4.48
N SER A 204 6.73 -3.75 -4.66
CA SER A 204 7.40 -4.46 -5.74
C SER A 204 7.09 -5.96 -5.65
N ASP A 205 7.41 -6.59 -4.51
CA ASP A 205 7.17 -8.01 -4.27
C ASP A 205 5.67 -8.32 -4.36
N ALA A 206 4.83 -7.53 -3.71
CA ALA A 206 3.38 -7.72 -3.72
C ALA A 206 2.80 -7.61 -5.15
N SER A 207 3.27 -6.67 -5.97
CA SER A 207 2.80 -6.50 -7.35
C SER A 207 3.09 -7.72 -8.23
N MET A 208 4.11 -8.51 -7.88
CA MET A 208 4.52 -9.67 -8.67
C MET A 208 3.74 -10.94 -8.31
N GLU A 209 3.22 -11.03 -7.09
CA GLU A 209 2.78 -12.29 -6.48
C GLU A 209 1.36 -12.30 -5.92
N LEU A 210 0.73 -11.14 -5.75
CA LEU A 210 -0.59 -11.04 -5.11
C LEU A 210 -1.73 -11.59 -5.99
N GLY A 211 -1.68 -11.35 -7.30
CA GLY A 211 -2.72 -11.76 -8.24
C GLY A 211 -4.10 -11.21 -7.87
N THR A 212 -5.05 -12.11 -7.56
CA THR A 212 -6.39 -11.74 -7.10
C THR A 212 -6.61 -11.99 -5.61
N ARG A 213 -5.54 -12.28 -4.87
CA ARG A 213 -5.54 -12.48 -3.42
C ARG A 213 -5.46 -11.14 -2.68
N VAL A 214 -5.42 -11.23 -1.36
CA VAL A 214 -5.29 -10.08 -0.45
C VAL A 214 -4.17 -10.34 0.55
N ARG A 215 -3.48 -9.28 0.98
CA ARG A 215 -2.37 -9.39 1.95
C ARG A 215 -2.84 -9.58 3.39
N GLY A 216 -4.05 -9.14 3.73
CA GLY A 216 -4.53 -9.18 5.10
C GLY A 216 -5.78 -8.35 5.33
N ALA A 217 -6.08 -8.14 6.60
CA ALA A 217 -7.11 -7.22 7.08
C ALA A 217 -6.44 -5.95 7.60
N TYR A 218 -6.89 -4.80 7.11
CA TYR A 218 -6.32 -3.48 7.38
C TYR A 218 -7.41 -2.50 7.78
N TRP A 219 -7.07 -1.25 8.13
CA TRP A 219 -8.08 -0.27 8.56
C TRP A 219 -9.17 -0.05 7.52
N LEU A 220 -8.80 0.23 6.28
CA LEU A 220 -9.73 0.28 5.15
C LEU A 220 -9.34 -0.81 4.15
N ASN A 221 -10.32 -1.54 3.64
CA ASN A 221 -10.09 -2.62 2.68
C ASN A 221 -11.03 -2.45 1.50
N PHE A 222 -10.48 -2.44 0.30
CA PHE A 222 -11.24 -2.28 -0.93
C PHE A 222 -11.24 -3.59 -1.71
N TYR A 223 -12.42 -4.04 -2.11
CA TYR A 223 -12.60 -5.29 -2.86
C TYR A 223 -13.35 -5.02 -4.16
N GLY A 224 -12.75 -5.48 -5.26
CA GLY A 224 -13.40 -5.58 -6.56
C GLY A 224 -13.49 -7.04 -7.01
N GLN A 225 -13.90 -7.23 -8.27
CA GLN A 225 -13.97 -8.57 -8.86
C GLN A 225 -12.57 -9.14 -9.15
N PRO A 226 -12.36 -10.47 -9.13
CA PRO A 226 -13.34 -11.52 -8.83
C PRO A 226 -13.54 -11.79 -7.33
N LEU A 227 -12.65 -11.26 -6.48
CA LEU A 227 -12.63 -11.56 -5.04
C LEU A 227 -13.96 -11.16 -4.37
N LEU A 228 -14.51 -10.00 -4.70
CA LEU A 228 -15.80 -9.57 -4.15
C LEU A 228 -16.92 -10.58 -4.43
N GLY A 229 -16.96 -11.17 -5.62
CA GLY A 229 -17.92 -12.24 -5.94
C GLY A 229 -17.72 -13.49 -5.09
N GLN A 230 -16.46 -13.89 -4.87
CA GLN A 230 -16.10 -15.01 -3.99
C GLN A 230 -16.43 -14.73 -2.51
N LEU A 231 -16.46 -13.45 -2.12
CA LEU A 231 -16.89 -12.99 -0.81
C LEU A 231 -18.42 -12.83 -0.68
N GLY A 232 -19.19 -13.20 -1.70
CA GLY A 232 -20.65 -13.08 -1.67
C GLY A 232 -21.17 -11.64 -1.82
N GLY A 233 -20.35 -10.74 -2.38
CA GLY A 233 -20.71 -9.33 -2.55
C GLY A 233 -20.77 -8.54 -1.25
N ALA A 234 -21.33 -7.33 -1.33
CA ALA A 234 -21.51 -6.46 -0.16
C ALA A 234 -22.43 -7.11 0.89
N GLU A 235 -23.51 -7.76 0.46
CA GLU A 235 -24.44 -8.43 1.36
C GLU A 235 -23.80 -9.60 2.10
N GLY A 236 -23.07 -10.48 1.39
CA GLY A 236 -22.35 -11.60 2.01
C GLY A 236 -21.24 -11.14 2.96
N LEU A 237 -20.64 -9.97 2.74
CA LEU A 237 -19.73 -9.35 3.69
C LEU A 237 -20.47 -8.83 4.93
N ARG A 238 -21.57 -8.08 4.77
CA ARG A 238 -22.39 -7.57 5.89
C ARG A 238 -22.89 -8.69 6.80
N GLN A 239 -23.35 -9.80 6.22
CA GLN A 239 -23.84 -10.95 6.99
C GLN A 239 -22.74 -11.66 7.79
N ARG A 240 -21.50 -11.72 7.26
CA ARG A 240 -20.36 -12.38 7.92
C ARG A 240 -19.61 -11.47 8.89
N LEU A 241 -19.73 -10.16 8.72
CA LEU A 241 -19.06 -9.13 9.53
C LEU A 241 -20.10 -8.38 10.38
N ASP A 242 -20.86 -9.12 11.19
CA ASP A 242 -21.86 -8.58 12.10
C ASP A 242 -21.19 -7.97 13.34
N SER A 243 -20.56 -6.80 13.15
CA SER A 243 -19.94 -6.01 14.22
C SER A 243 -20.26 -4.54 14.03
N PRO A 244 -20.67 -3.81 15.08
CA PRO A 244 -20.97 -2.38 14.99
C PRO A 244 -19.74 -1.53 14.65
N GLN A 245 -18.54 -2.08 14.80
CA GLN A 245 -17.28 -1.41 14.46
C GLN A 245 -16.88 -1.62 13.00
N VAL A 246 -17.57 -2.48 12.24
CA VAL A 246 -17.27 -2.74 10.83
C VAL A 246 -18.33 -2.10 9.95
N SER A 247 -17.91 -1.26 8.99
CA SER A 247 -18.81 -0.77 7.94
C SER A 247 -18.52 -1.47 6.62
N VAL A 248 -19.57 -1.75 5.86
CA VAL A 248 -19.48 -2.31 4.50
C VAL A 248 -20.29 -1.43 3.55
N GLU A 249 -19.59 -0.73 2.67
CA GLU A 249 -20.13 0.31 1.80
C GLU A 249 -19.87 -0.03 0.33
N GLU A 250 -20.89 0.09 -0.50
CA GLU A 250 -20.74 -0.08 -1.94
C GLU A 250 -20.20 1.21 -2.56
N LEU A 251 -19.16 1.09 -3.38
CA LEU A 251 -18.52 2.23 -4.03
C LEU A 251 -19.01 2.45 -5.47
N GLY A 252 -19.90 1.58 -5.96
CA GLY A 252 -20.29 1.50 -7.37
C GLY A 252 -19.38 0.57 -8.17
N GLU A 253 -19.80 0.25 -9.40
CA GLU A 253 -19.02 -0.56 -10.37
C GLU A 253 -18.54 -1.92 -9.86
N GLY A 254 -19.27 -2.53 -8.93
CA GLY A 254 -18.86 -3.81 -8.34
C GLY A 254 -17.63 -3.71 -7.44
N LYS A 255 -17.45 -2.59 -6.75
CA LYS A 255 -16.43 -2.34 -5.72
C LYS A 255 -17.07 -2.12 -4.35
N VAL A 256 -16.43 -2.59 -3.29
CA VAL A 256 -16.88 -2.45 -1.90
C VAL A 256 -15.72 -1.96 -1.02
N LEU A 257 -16.03 -1.06 -0.09
CA LEU A 257 -15.19 -0.70 1.04
C LEU A 257 -15.64 -1.49 2.28
N VAL A 258 -14.70 -2.09 2.99
CA VAL A 258 -14.86 -2.58 4.36
C VAL A 258 -13.95 -1.76 5.27
N ALA A 259 -14.53 -0.97 6.17
CA ALA A 259 -13.79 -0.18 7.16
C ALA A 259 -13.85 -0.84 8.54
N LEU A 260 -12.71 -0.91 9.21
CA LEU A 260 -12.53 -1.52 10.53
C LEU A 260 -12.34 -0.42 11.58
N GLY A 261 -13.45 0.17 12.02
CA GLY A 261 -13.45 1.32 12.90
C GLY A 261 -13.36 2.67 12.16
N THR A 262 -13.50 3.75 12.92
CA THR A 262 -13.45 5.12 12.39
C THR A 262 -12.03 5.63 12.17
N GLU A 263 -11.03 4.99 12.79
CA GLU A 263 -9.62 5.34 12.73
C GLU A 263 -8.76 4.07 12.77
N PRO A 264 -7.52 4.09 12.24
CA PRO A 264 -6.67 2.91 12.28
C PRO A 264 -6.17 2.64 13.69
N THR A 265 -6.08 1.36 14.05
CA THR A 265 -5.57 0.91 15.34
C THR A 265 -4.16 0.34 15.18
N THR A 266 -3.26 0.67 16.11
CA THR A 266 -1.90 0.09 16.19
C THR A 266 -1.92 -1.37 16.63
N GLY A 267 -2.96 -1.74 17.40
CA GLY A 267 -3.13 -3.08 17.96
C GLY A 267 -2.08 -3.42 19.00
N GLU A 268 -1.56 -2.42 19.71
CA GLU A 268 -0.52 -2.61 20.72
C GLU A 268 -0.91 -3.73 21.68
N VAL A 269 -0.05 -4.73 21.84
CA VAL A 269 -0.37 -6.01 22.52
C VAL A 269 -0.87 -5.82 23.96
N GLU A 270 -0.48 -4.74 24.62
CA GLU A 270 -0.92 -4.39 25.98
C GLU A 270 -2.37 -3.87 26.02
N GLN A 271 -2.89 -3.36 24.91
CA GLN A 271 -4.24 -2.80 24.75
C GLN A 271 -5.20 -3.88 24.19
N LYS A 272 -5.65 -4.76 25.09
CA LYS A 272 -6.50 -5.91 24.72
C LYS A 272 -7.84 -5.46 24.14
N GLY A 273 -8.19 -5.98 22.96
CA GLY A 273 -9.55 -5.91 22.38
C GLY A 273 -9.69 -5.01 21.15
N GLU A 274 -8.72 -4.15 20.85
CA GLU A 274 -8.86 -3.19 19.75
C GLU A 274 -8.88 -3.84 18.36
N LEU A 275 -8.31 -5.04 18.22
CA LEU A 275 -8.20 -5.76 16.94
C LEU A 275 -9.36 -6.71 16.64
N HIS A 276 -10.46 -6.67 17.40
CA HIS A 276 -11.63 -7.51 17.13
C HIS A 276 -12.15 -7.38 15.68
N PRO A 277 -12.31 -6.16 15.11
CA PRO A 277 -12.70 -5.98 13.71
C PRO A 277 -11.70 -6.61 12.72
N TYR A 278 -10.41 -6.46 12.97
CA TYR A 278 -9.31 -7.00 12.15
C TYR A 278 -9.34 -8.52 12.13
N ARG A 279 -9.52 -9.15 13.29
CA ARG A 279 -9.64 -10.60 13.43
C ARG A 279 -10.89 -11.14 12.74
N ALA A 280 -12.02 -10.45 12.83
CA ALA A 280 -13.25 -10.84 12.16
C ALA A 280 -13.09 -10.87 10.64
N LEU A 281 -12.54 -9.79 10.06
CA LEU A 281 -12.27 -9.74 8.63
C LEU A 281 -11.20 -10.76 8.21
N ALA A 282 -10.11 -10.91 8.96
CA ALA A 282 -9.05 -11.85 8.63
C ALA A 282 -9.55 -13.30 8.53
N ARG A 283 -10.48 -13.72 9.40
CA ARG A 283 -11.14 -15.04 9.30
C ARG A 283 -11.97 -15.20 8.03
N VAL A 284 -12.68 -14.14 7.62
CA VAL A 284 -13.43 -14.14 6.36
C VAL A 284 -12.51 -14.23 5.13
N LEU A 285 -11.33 -13.60 5.22
CA LEU A 285 -10.33 -13.55 4.15
C LEU A 285 -9.41 -14.76 4.10
N GLU A 286 -9.34 -15.60 5.14
CA GLU A 286 -8.37 -16.71 5.27
C GLU A 286 -8.19 -17.56 3.99
N PRO A 287 -9.25 -17.96 3.26
CA PRO A 287 -9.10 -18.74 2.01
C PRO A 287 -8.45 -17.99 0.85
N PHE A 288 -8.37 -16.66 0.94
CA PHE A 288 -7.94 -15.74 -0.11
C PHE A 288 -6.66 -14.97 0.28
N LEU A 289 -6.08 -15.25 1.45
CA LEU A 289 -4.85 -14.62 1.88
C LEU A 289 -3.69 -15.05 0.97
N HIS A 290 -2.88 -14.08 0.58
CA HIS A 290 -1.57 -14.31 -0.01
C HIS A 290 -0.61 -14.84 1.05
N GLN A 291 0.28 -15.74 0.62
CA GLN A 291 1.36 -16.26 1.45
C GLN A 291 2.65 -15.74 0.87
N GLU A 292 3.42 -15.03 1.68
CA GLU A 292 4.69 -14.50 1.24
C GLU A 292 5.71 -15.63 1.09
N LYS A 293 6.76 -15.38 0.31
CA LYS A 293 7.84 -16.35 0.12
C LYS A 293 8.58 -16.62 1.44
N PRO A 294 9.19 -17.82 1.60
CA PRO A 294 10.17 -18.04 2.65
C PRO A 294 11.24 -16.93 2.65
N ASP A 295 11.67 -16.52 3.84
CA ASP A 295 12.63 -15.43 4.05
C ASP A 295 12.17 -14.05 3.58
N TRP A 296 10.88 -13.87 3.24
CA TRP A 296 10.32 -12.56 2.95
C TRP A 296 10.59 -11.62 4.14
N PHE A 297 11.16 -10.46 3.82
CA PHE A 297 11.59 -9.48 4.82
C PHE A 297 12.57 -10.04 5.89
N SER A 298 13.39 -11.03 5.50
CA SER A 298 14.32 -11.74 6.39
C SER A 298 13.67 -12.39 7.62
N PHE A 299 12.37 -12.65 7.59
CA PHE A 299 11.72 -13.40 8.65
C PHE A 299 12.13 -14.87 8.61
N SER A 300 12.41 -15.45 9.77
CA SER A 300 12.39 -16.90 9.90
C SER A 300 10.99 -17.45 9.57
N LEU A 301 10.90 -18.72 9.18
CA LEU A 301 9.61 -19.34 8.85
C LEU A 301 8.57 -19.26 9.98
N GLU A 302 9.01 -19.31 11.25
CA GLU A 302 8.14 -19.16 12.41
C GLU A 302 7.61 -17.71 12.51
N GLN A 303 8.50 -16.72 12.40
CA GLN A 303 8.11 -15.31 12.41
C GLN A 303 7.18 -14.96 11.26
N LEU A 304 7.46 -15.47 10.05
CA LEU A 304 6.61 -15.24 8.89
C LEU A 304 5.20 -15.80 9.12
N ARG A 305 5.10 -17.04 9.59
CA ARG A 305 3.80 -17.65 9.91
C ARG A 305 3.06 -16.91 11.01
N HIS A 306 3.79 -16.42 12.02
CA HIS A 306 3.20 -15.62 13.08
C HIS A 306 2.67 -14.29 12.53
N TRP A 307 3.44 -13.64 11.64
CA TRP A 307 3.07 -12.39 10.98
C TRP A 307 1.83 -12.52 10.09
N GLU A 308 1.80 -13.53 9.21
CA GLU A 308 0.67 -13.80 8.31
C GLU A 308 -0.61 -14.13 9.09
N ARG A 309 -0.47 -14.76 10.27
CA ARG A 309 -1.60 -15.19 11.10
C ARG A 309 -1.90 -14.26 12.27
N ARG A 310 -1.28 -13.08 12.34
CA ARG A 310 -1.41 -12.13 13.47
C ARG A 310 -2.86 -11.80 13.87
N PHE A 311 -3.81 -11.98 12.94
CA PHE A 311 -5.24 -11.77 13.18
C PHE A 311 -6.11 -13.04 13.09
N THR A 312 -5.57 -14.19 12.68
CA THR A 312 -6.34 -15.44 12.53
C THR A 312 -6.09 -16.45 13.65
N THR A 313 -4.96 -16.35 14.36
CA THR A 313 -4.69 -17.10 15.59
C THR A 313 -5.24 -16.40 16.83
#